data_AF-A0A3D1R9M6-F1
#
_entry.id   AF-A0A3D1R9M6-F1
#
_cell.length_a   1.000
_cell.length_b   1.000
_cell.length_c   1.000
_cell.angle_alpha   90.00
_cell.angle_beta   90.00
_cell.angle_gamma   90.00
#
_symmetry.space_group_name_H-M   'P 1'
#
loop_
_entity.id
_entity.type
_entity.pdbx_description
1 polymer ?
#
loop_
_entity_poly.entity_id
_entity_poly.type
_entity_poly.pdbx_seq_one_letter_code
_entity_poly.pdbx_strand_id
1 'polypeptide(L)'
;MVRCGNELVPLTELHRMKLEPRCEAGLIDGFKADVARLDQKAVIIATIRESKKASTLNQNDALGRTADILSLLRGSITDHFPSDKTLHTEFGIGLKIRRDSVPSLKAASAKFLEGAQRHADKARAAGILPEDIEELASTSSAAAGADVAQEASRASSRETTAERNLIHRRVEVAITKIRAVAKIAFRNEPEIRDAFERAIPATRASLRSKKKKSSEGAADVPE
;
A
#
# COMPACT_ATOMS: atom_id res chain seq x y z
N MET A 1 -7.79 12.83 -12.57
CA MET A 1 -9.11 12.19 -12.74
C MET A 1 -10.09 12.60 -11.67
N VAL A 2 -9.80 12.40 -10.38
CA VAL A 2 -10.65 12.88 -9.27
C VAL A 2 -10.98 14.38 -9.37
N ARG A 3 -9.96 15.24 -9.52
CA ARG A 3 -10.15 16.69 -9.73
C ARG A 3 -11.10 17.02 -10.89
N CYS A 4 -10.92 16.31 -12.01
CA CYS A 4 -11.73 16.48 -13.23
C CYS A 4 -13.18 16.02 -13.00
N GLY A 5 -13.36 14.92 -12.29
CA GLY A 5 -14.67 14.43 -11.86
C GLY A 5 -15.38 15.47 -10.99
N ASN A 6 -14.68 16.03 -10.00
CA ASN A 6 -15.23 17.04 -9.09
C ASN A 6 -15.56 18.37 -9.79
N GLU A 7 -14.85 18.72 -10.87
CA GLU A 7 -15.18 19.87 -11.72
C GLU A 7 -16.36 19.58 -12.67
N LEU A 8 -16.48 18.34 -13.19
CA LEU A 8 -17.52 17.94 -14.15
C LEU A 8 -18.87 17.63 -13.50
N VAL A 9 -18.90 17.05 -12.30
CA VAL A 9 -20.14 16.74 -11.58
C VAL A 9 -21.07 17.96 -11.47
N PRO A 10 -20.65 19.13 -10.96
CA PRO A 10 -21.55 20.29 -10.85
C PRO A 10 -21.99 20.81 -12.21
N LEU A 11 -21.13 20.76 -13.24
CA LEU A 11 -21.50 21.15 -14.61
C LEU A 11 -22.56 20.20 -15.21
N THR A 12 -22.42 18.90 -14.97
CA THR A 12 -23.41 17.91 -15.44
C THR A 12 -24.75 18.02 -14.73
N GLU A 13 -24.76 18.37 -13.44
CA GLU A 13 -26.00 18.60 -12.70
C GLU A 13 -26.71 19.87 -13.14
N LEU A 14 -25.96 20.97 -13.27
CA LEU A 14 -26.50 22.25 -13.73
C LEU A 14 -27.19 22.14 -15.10
N HIS A 15 -26.65 21.30 -15.97
CA HIS A 15 -27.10 21.13 -17.35
C HIS A 15 -27.87 19.82 -17.60
N ARG A 16 -28.28 19.13 -16.53
CA ARG A 16 -28.88 17.80 -16.57
C ARG A 16 -30.04 17.69 -17.55
N MET A 17 -30.98 18.63 -17.55
CA MET A 17 -32.16 18.59 -18.43
C MET A 17 -31.81 18.54 -19.93
N LYS A 18 -30.70 19.16 -20.34
CA LYS A 18 -30.22 19.15 -21.74
C LYS A 18 -29.35 17.92 -22.04
N LEU A 19 -28.69 17.35 -21.04
CA LEU A 19 -27.75 16.23 -21.19
C LEU A 19 -28.42 14.86 -21.05
N GLU A 20 -29.24 14.67 -20.01
CA GLU A 20 -29.87 13.39 -19.64
C GLU A 20 -30.61 12.71 -20.80
N PRO A 21 -31.43 13.40 -21.62
CA PRO A 21 -32.15 12.76 -22.74
C PRO A 21 -31.23 12.24 -23.86
N ARG A 22 -29.96 12.67 -23.88
CA ARG A 22 -28.96 12.31 -24.87
C ARG A 22 -27.91 11.34 -24.33
N CYS A 23 -27.99 11.03 -23.04
CA CYS A 23 -27.12 10.09 -22.36
C CYS A 23 -27.82 8.73 -22.23
N GLU A 24 -27.02 7.67 -22.04
CA GLU A 24 -27.54 6.39 -21.55
C GLU A 24 -28.18 6.60 -20.17
N ALA A 25 -29.29 5.90 -19.91
CA ALA A 25 -30.01 6.01 -18.65
C ALA A 25 -29.09 5.75 -17.45
N GLY A 26 -29.11 6.66 -16.47
CA GLY A 26 -28.30 6.54 -15.25
C GLY A 26 -26.80 6.87 -15.43
N LEU A 27 -26.35 7.34 -16.59
CA LEU A 27 -24.94 7.71 -16.81
C LEU A 27 -24.47 8.83 -15.87
N ILE A 28 -25.30 9.86 -15.68
CA ILE A 28 -24.94 11.03 -14.86
C ILE A 28 -24.89 10.64 -13.36
N ASP A 29 -25.88 9.88 -12.89
CA ASP A 29 -25.93 9.39 -11.51
C ASP A 29 -24.80 8.40 -11.22
N GLY A 30 -24.53 7.48 -12.15
CA GLY A 30 -23.42 6.52 -12.05
C GLY A 30 -22.06 7.22 -12.04
N PHE A 31 -21.87 8.24 -12.88
CA PHE A 31 -20.66 9.07 -12.89
C PHE A 31 -20.42 9.77 -11.55
N LYS A 32 -21.45 10.44 -11.01
CA LYS A 32 -21.38 11.11 -9.70
C LYS A 32 -21.02 10.12 -8.58
N ALA A 33 -21.69 8.97 -8.56
CA ALA A 33 -21.44 7.94 -7.57
C ALA A 33 -20.00 7.38 -7.66
N ASP A 34 -19.50 7.16 -8.88
CA ASP A 34 -18.15 6.64 -9.10
C ASP A 34 -17.05 7.67 -8.76
N VAL A 35 -17.27 8.97 -9.02
CA VAL A 35 -16.36 10.05 -8.59
C VAL A 35 -16.28 10.12 -7.06
N ALA A 36 -17.42 10.11 -6.36
CA ALA A 36 -17.46 10.10 -4.89
C ALA A 36 -16.76 8.86 -4.31
N ARG A 37 -16.92 7.68 -4.93
CA ARG A 37 -16.22 6.46 -4.54
C ARG A 37 -14.70 6.54 -4.76
N LEU A 38 -14.23 7.22 -5.81
CA LEU A 38 -12.79 7.44 -6.00
C LEU A 38 -12.19 8.31 -4.90
N ASP A 39 -12.91 9.37 -4.49
CA ASP A 39 -12.48 10.25 -3.39
C ASP A 39 -12.36 9.48 -2.08
N GLN A 40 -13.40 8.72 -1.72
CA GLN A 40 -13.39 7.87 -0.52
C GLN A 40 -12.23 6.85 -0.55
N LYS A 41 -12.03 6.18 -1.69
CA LYS A 41 -10.93 5.22 -1.84
C LYS A 41 -9.56 5.88 -1.80
N ALA A 42 -9.40 7.13 -2.23
CA ALA A 42 -8.13 7.84 -2.15
C ALA A 42 -7.69 8.05 -0.69
N VAL A 43 -8.63 8.46 0.18
CA VAL A 43 -8.41 8.62 1.62
C VAL A 43 -8.07 7.27 2.26
N ILE A 44 -8.87 6.24 1.99
CA ILE A 44 -8.64 4.89 2.53
C ILE A 44 -7.26 4.35 2.14
N ILE A 45 -6.83 4.52 0.88
CA ILE A 45 -5.51 4.07 0.40
C ILE A 45 -4.38 4.83 1.11
N ALA A 46 -4.54 6.13 1.36
CA ALA A 46 -3.55 6.91 2.10
C ALA A 46 -3.39 6.39 3.54
N THR A 47 -4.50 6.18 4.25
CA THR A 47 -4.52 5.62 5.60
C THR A 47 -3.92 4.21 5.65
N ILE A 48 -4.25 3.34 4.69
CA ILE A 48 -3.66 1.98 4.59
C ILE A 48 -2.15 2.07 4.41
N ARG A 49 -1.64 2.99 3.57
CA ARG A 49 -0.20 3.16 3.35
C ARG A 49 0.53 3.60 4.62
N GLU A 50 -0.05 4.53 5.36
CA GLU A 50 0.51 5.02 6.61
C GLU A 50 0.51 3.95 7.70
N SER A 51 -0.61 3.23 7.85
CA SER A 51 -0.71 2.06 8.73
C SER A 51 0.29 0.96 8.38
N LYS A 52 0.48 0.66 7.09
CA LYS A 52 1.50 -0.29 6.63
C LYS A 52 2.92 0.15 6.97
N LYS A 53 3.21 1.44 6.84
CA LYS A 53 4.53 1.99 7.17
C LYS A 53 4.80 1.87 8.68
N ALA A 54 3.84 2.25 9.51
CA ALA A 54 3.93 2.11 10.96
C ALA A 54 4.07 0.64 11.40
N SER A 55 3.26 -0.26 10.83
CA SER A 55 3.34 -1.70 11.12
C SER A 55 4.69 -2.32 10.70
N THR A 56 5.24 -1.92 9.56
CA THR A 56 6.55 -2.39 9.10
C THR A 56 7.68 -1.90 10.01
N LEU A 57 7.59 -0.65 10.49
CA LEU A 57 8.57 -0.08 11.42
C LEU A 57 8.55 -0.83 12.76
N ASN A 58 7.36 -1.07 13.32
CA ASN A 58 7.20 -1.83 14.56
C ASN A 58 7.68 -3.29 14.43
N GLN A 59 7.48 -3.93 13.27
CA GLN A 59 7.98 -5.28 13.01
C GLN A 59 9.52 -5.32 12.95
N ASN A 60 10.14 -4.36 12.27
CA ASN A 60 11.60 -4.26 12.21
C ASN A 60 12.22 -4.02 13.59
N ASP A 61 11.60 -3.18 14.41
CA ASP A 61 12.03 -2.94 15.79
C ASP A 61 11.89 -4.23 16.65
N ALA A 62 10.79 -4.96 16.50
CA ALA A 62 10.58 -6.23 17.19
C ALA A 62 11.59 -7.32 16.75
N LEU A 63 11.91 -7.39 15.44
CA LEU A 63 12.91 -8.30 14.91
C LEU A 63 14.32 -7.94 15.38
N GLY A 64 14.65 -6.64 15.40
CA GLY A 64 15.92 -6.12 15.92
C GLY A 64 16.11 -6.51 17.39
N ARG A 65 15.13 -6.19 18.24
CA ARG A 65 15.18 -6.54 19.68
C ARG A 65 15.30 -8.05 19.89
N THR A 66 14.52 -8.86 19.17
CA THR A 66 14.59 -10.32 19.29
C THR A 66 15.98 -10.84 18.90
N ALA A 67 16.59 -10.29 17.86
CA ALA A 67 17.93 -10.67 17.45
C ALA A 67 18.99 -10.28 18.49
N ASP A 68 18.85 -9.12 19.12
CA ASP A 68 19.78 -8.64 20.16
C ASP A 68 19.70 -9.49 21.41
N ILE A 69 18.50 -9.71 21.96
CA ILE A 69 18.28 -10.58 23.12
C ILE A 69 18.83 -11.98 22.85
N LEU A 70 18.46 -12.58 21.71
CA LEU A 70 18.93 -13.91 21.35
C LEU A 70 20.45 -13.99 21.20
N SER A 71 21.10 -12.95 20.69
CA SER A 71 22.55 -12.92 20.55
C SER A 71 23.24 -12.82 21.91
N LEU A 72 22.72 -12.01 22.83
CA LEU A 72 23.24 -11.88 24.20
C LEU A 72 23.10 -13.20 24.96
N LEU A 73 21.92 -13.83 24.92
CA LEU A 73 21.67 -15.09 25.60
C LEU A 73 22.52 -16.24 25.06
N ARG A 74 22.70 -16.31 23.74
CA ARG A 74 23.63 -17.28 23.12
C ARG A 74 25.07 -17.02 23.50
N GLY A 75 25.48 -15.75 23.54
CA GLY A 75 26.81 -15.34 24.00
C GLY A 75 27.09 -15.83 25.43
N SER A 76 26.13 -15.66 26.34
CA SER A 76 26.28 -16.12 27.72
C SER A 76 26.53 -17.63 27.82
N ILE A 77 25.79 -18.43 27.05
CA ILE A 77 26.00 -19.88 27.01
C ILE A 77 27.37 -20.22 26.40
N THR A 78 27.77 -19.58 25.30
CA THR A 78 29.08 -19.86 24.68
C THR A 78 30.26 -19.48 25.56
N ASP A 79 30.14 -18.38 26.30
CA ASP A 79 31.20 -17.88 27.16
C ASP A 79 31.32 -18.73 28.43
N HIS A 80 30.20 -19.22 28.96
CA HIS A 80 30.18 -20.06 30.16
C HIS A 80 30.51 -21.54 29.88
N PHE A 81 30.22 -22.03 28.68
CA PHE A 81 30.42 -23.43 28.28
C PHE A 81 31.19 -23.61 26.95
N PRO A 82 32.37 -22.99 26.78
CA PRO A 82 33.04 -22.88 25.47
C PRO A 82 33.38 -24.21 24.80
N SER A 83 33.51 -25.29 25.57
CA SER A 83 33.88 -26.62 25.07
C SER A 83 32.69 -27.57 24.85
N ASP A 84 31.48 -27.22 25.33
CA ASP A 84 30.30 -28.11 25.26
C ASP A 84 29.50 -27.87 23.96
N LYS A 85 30.01 -28.44 22.86
CA LYS A 85 29.38 -28.31 21.52
C LYS A 85 27.99 -28.95 21.44
N THR A 86 27.74 -29.98 22.25
CA THR A 86 26.43 -30.62 22.38
C THR A 86 25.42 -29.64 22.95
N LEU A 87 25.75 -28.99 24.06
CA LEU A 87 24.93 -27.95 24.67
C LEU A 87 24.69 -26.78 23.71
N HIS A 88 25.73 -26.35 22.99
CA HIS A 88 25.58 -25.29 21.99
C HIS A 88 24.52 -25.65 20.94
N THR A 89 24.55 -26.88 20.45
CA THR A 89 23.57 -27.35 19.45
C THR A 89 22.16 -27.40 20.03
N GLU A 90 22.00 -27.82 21.27
CA GLU A 90 20.71 -27.87 21.97
C GLU A 90 20.10 -26.48 22.18
N PHE A 91 20.92 -25.46 22.44
CA PHE A 91 20.51 -24.05 22.50
C PHE A 91 20.44 -23.36 21.12
N GLY A 92 20.72 -24.08 20.04
CA GLY A 92 20.68 -23.55 18.67
C GLY A 92 21.83 -22.61 18.31
N ILE A 93 22.91 -22.61 19.08
CA ILE A 93 24.15 -21.87 18.82
C ILE A 93 24.84 -22.54 17.63
N GLY A 94 24.67 -21.96 16.45
CA GLY A 94 25.03 -22.56 15.16
C GLY A 94 23.98 -22.28 14.08
N LEU A 95 22.74 -22.01 14.48
CA LEU A 95 21.72 -21.48 13.60
C LEU A 95 22.03 -20.03 13.24
N LYS A 96 22.05 -19.73 11.94
CA LYS A 96 22.25 -18.36 11.44
C LYS A 96 21.10 -17.46 11.89
N ILE A 97 21.43 -16.36 12.57
CA ILE A 97 20.47 -15.31 12.93
C ILE A 97 20.44 -14.30 11.78
N ARG A 98 19.29 -14.18 11.12
CA ARG A 98 19.03 -13.13 10.13
C ARG A 98 18.08 -12.10 10.76
N ARG A 99 18.60 -10.90 11.01
CA ARG A 99 17.88 -9.82 11.73
C ARG A 99 16.65 -9.30 10.99
N ASP A 100 16.58 -9.55 9.69
CA ASP A 100 15.53 -9.14 8.76
C ASP A 100 14.52 -10.27 8.46
N SER A 101 14.65 -11.44 9.09
CA SER A 101 13.90 -12.64 8.70
C SER A 101 13.13 -13.22 9.88
N VAL A 102 11.81 -13.04 9.87
CA VAL A 102 10.87 -13.64 10.85
C VAL A 102 11.07 -15.16 10.96
N PRO A 103 11.13 -15.95 9.86
CA PRO A 103 11.29 -17.40 9.97
C PRO A 103 12.62 -17.81 10.61
N SER A 104 13.70 -17.09 10.28
CA SER A 104 15.04 -17.35 10.82
C SER A 104 15.07 -17.10 12.33
N LEU A 105 14.55 -15.96 12.78
CA LEU A 105 14.51 -15.59 14.20
C LEU A 105 13.57 -16.50 14.98
N LYS A 106 12.38 -16.81 14.45
CA LYS A 106 11.44 -17.73 15.09
C LYS A 106 12.05 -19.11 15.31
N ALA A 107 12.71 -19.69 14.30
CA ALA A 107 13.35 -20.98 14.44
C ALA A 107 14.50 -20.95 15.46
N ALA A 108 15.31 -19.89 15.42
CA ALA A 108 16.46 -19.71 16.30
C ALA A 108 16.06 -19.49 17.77
N SER A 109 15.02 -18.69 18.03
CA SER A 109 14.44 -18.46 19.35
C SER A 109 13.74 -19.69 19.89
N ALA A 110 12.95 -20.40 19.07
CA ALA A 110 12.29 -21.64 19.50
C ALA A 110 13.30 -22.70 19.96
N LYS A 111 14.40 -22.86 19.22
CA LYS A 111 15.49 -23.76 19.61
C LYS A 111 16.16 -23.34 20.92
N PHE A 112 16.36 -22.04 21.12
CA PHE A 112 16.95 -21.54 22.36
C PHE A 112 16.02 -21.80 23.57
N LEU A 113 14.73 -21.50 23.42
CA LEU A 113 13.73 -21.74 24.47
C LEU A 113 13.61 -23.24 24.82
N GLU A 114 13.66 -24.12 23.81
CA GLU A 114 13.69 -25.57 24.00
C GLU A 114 14.95 -26.02 24.77
N GLY A 115 16.12 -25.48 24.43
CA GLY A 115 17.37 -25.75 25.14
C GLY A 115 17.34 -25.25 26.59
N ALA A 116 16.84 -24.03 26.82
CA ALA A 116 16.70 -23.45 28.15
C ALA A 116 15.73 -24.23 29.04
N GLN A 117 14.68 -24.82 28.45
CA GLN A 117 13.74 -25.68 29.17
C GLN A 117 14.36 -27.04 29.53
N ARG A 118 15.14 -27.64 28.63
CA ARG A 118 15.81 -28.94 28.89
C ARG A 118 16.99 -28.84 29.85
N HIS A 119 17.69 -27.70 29.85
CA HIS A 119 18.91 -27.48 30.63
C HIS A 119 18.77 -26.20 31.48
N ALA A 120 17.70 -26.12 32.26
CA ALA A 120 17.39 -24.97 33.09
C ALA A 120 18.49 -24.67 34.13
N ASP A 121 19.14 -25.72 34.63
CA ASP A 121 20.31 -25.65 35.51
C ASP A 121 21.50 -24.98 34.81
N LYS A 122 21.81 -25.39 33.58
CA LYS A 122 22.90 -24.81 32.79
C LYS A 122 22.59 -23.38 32.34
N ALA A 123 21.33 -23.10 31.97
CA ALA A 123 20.88 -21.75 31.64
C ALA A 123 21.06 -20.81 32.85
N ARG A 124 20.64 -21.24 34.03
CA ARG A 124 20.81 -20.48 35.28
C ARG A 124 22.29 -20.31 35.65
N ALA A 125 23.13 -21.32 35.44
CA ALA A 125 24.57 -21.22 35.66
C ALA A 125 25.21 -20.16 34.73
N ALA A 126 24.76 -20.08 33.48
CA ALA A 126 25.15 -19.01 32.55
C ALA A 126 24.46 -17.66 32.83
N GLY A 127 23.86 -17.47 34.01
CA GLY A 127 23.23 -16.21 34.40
C GLY A 127 21.92 -15.87 33.69
N ILE A 128 21.32 -16.82 32.97
CA ILE A 128 20.05 -16.62 32.28
C ILE A 128 18.91 -16.90 33.26
N LEU A 129 18.06 -15.90 33.46
CA LEU A 129 16.93 -15.98 34.36
C LEU A 129 15.64 -16.32 33.60
N PRO A 130 14.59 -16.83 34.31
CA PRO A 130 13.28 -17.05 33.71
C PRO A 130 12.71 -15.80 33.03
N GLU A 131 12.96 -14.62 33.58
CA GLU A 131 12.52 -13.34 33.02
C GLU A 131 13.11 -13.09 31.62
N ASP A 132 14.37 -13.46 31.39
CA ASP A 132 15.02 -13.31 30.08
C ASP A 132 14.42 -14.27 29.04
N ILE A 133 14.03 -15.48 29.48
CA ILE A 133 13.38 -16.50 28.66
C ILE A 133 11.97 -16.02 28.27
N GLU A 134 11.24 -15.44 29.22
CA GLU A 134 9.93 -14.83 28.99
C GLU A 134 10.01 -13.62 28.05
N GLU A 135 11.03 -12.77 28.20
CA GLU A 135 11.27 -11.64 27.30
C GLU A 135 11.52 -12.13 25.87
N LEU A 136 12.41 -13.11 25.67
CA LEU A 136 12.68 -13.70 24.36
C LEU A 136 11.42 -14.33 23.73
N ALA A 137 10.62 -15.04 24.52
CA ALA A 137 9.37 -15.64 24.06
C ALA A 137 8.35 -14.56 23.63
N SER A 138 8.22 -13.51 24.43
CA SER A 138 7.32 -12.38 24.17
C SER A 138 7.70 -11.63 22.88
N THR A 139 8.97 -11.24 22.73
CA THR A 139 9.42 -10.50 21.54
C THR A 139 9.38 -11.35 20.28
N SER A 140 9.72 -12.65 20.38
CA SER A 140 9.60 -13.60 19.26
C SER A 140 8.15 -13.79 18.82
N SER A 141 7.20 -13.81 19.75
CA SER A 141 5.77 -13.91 19.45
C SER A 141 5.25 -12.63 18.77
N ALA A 142 5.65 -11.46 19.27
CA ALA A 142 5.31 -10.16 18.68
C ALA A 142 5.82 -10.03 17.23
N ALA A 143 7.05 -10.47 16.97
CA ALA A 143 7.63 -10.47 15.62
C ALA A 143 6.88 -11.42 14.65
N ALA A 144 6.39 -12.56 15.14
CA ALA A 144 5.61 -13.51 14.34
C ALA A 144 4.15 -13.04 14.10
N GLY A 145 3.52 -12.40 15.09
CA GLY A 145 2.17 -11.84 14.95
C GLY A 145 2.09 -10.71 13.94
N ALA A 146 3.14 -9.89 13.84
CA ALA A 146 3.23 -8.81 12.85
C ALA A 146 3.27 -9.33 11.39
N ASP A 147 3.86 -10.51 11.16
CA ASP A 147 3.98 -11.12 9.82
C ASP A 147 2.63 -11.57 9.26
N VAL A 148 1.81 -12.21 10.10
CA VAL A 148 0.44 -12.64 9.73
C VAL A 148 -0.45 -11.42 9.40
N ALA A 149 -0.33 -10.34 10.19
CA ALA A 149 -1.04 -9.10 9.92
C ALA A 149 -0.59 -8.43 8.61
N GLN A 150 0.70 -8.55 8.26
CA GLN A 150 1.23 -7.98 7.02
C GLN A 150 0.72 -8.74 5.78
N GLU A 151 0.63 -10.07 5.82
CA GLU A 151 0.08 -10.88 4.72
C GLU A 151 -1.41 -10.61 4.48
N ALA A 152 -2.22 -10.54 5.53
CA ALA A 152 -3.63 -10.15 5.41
C ALA A 152 -3.80 -8.75 4.78
N SER A 153 -2.92 -7.81 5.15
CA SER A 153 -2.90 -6.45 4.61
C SER A 153 -2.45 -6.38 3.13
N ARG A 154 -1.67 -7.37 2.65
CA ARG A 154 -1.28 -7.47 1.23
C ARG A 154 -2.46 -7.92 0.38
N ALA A 155 -3.23 -8.91 0.83
CA ALA A 155 -4.42 -9.38 0.13
C ALA A 155 -5.47 -8.27 -0.04
N SER A 156 -5.85 -7.58 1.05
CA SER A 156 -6.84 -6.50 1.03
C SER A 156 -6.44 -5.31 0.15
N SER A 157 -5.13 -5.01 0.07
CA SER A 157 -4.63 -3.93 -0.78
C SER A 157 -4.71 -4.24 -2.28
N ARG A 158 -4.58 -5.53 -2.67
CA ARG A 158 -4.73 -5.93 -4.08
C ARG A 158 -6.17 -5.75 -4.54
N GLU A 159 -7.13 -6.20 -3.74
CA GLU A 159 -8.56 -6.02 -3.98
C GLU A 159 -8.93 -4.54 -4.05
N THR A 160 -8.49 -3.75 -3.07
CA THR A 160 -8.74 -2.30 -3.03
C THR A 160 -8.18 -1.58 -4.27
N THR A 161 -7.01 -2.00 -4.75
CA THR A 161 -6.37 -1.41 -5.94
C THR A 161 -7.11 -1.81 -7.22
N ALA A 162 -7.52 -3.08 -7.34
CA ALA A 162 -8.28 -3.57 -8.49
C ALA A 162 -9.62 -2.84 -8.62
N GLU A 163 -10.37 -2.71 -7.52
CA GLU A 163 -11.63 -1.96 -7.49
C GLU A 163 -11.44 -0.49 -7.85
N ARG A 164 -10.41 0.17 -7.30
CA ARG A 164 -10.10 1.56 -7.63
C ARG A 164 -9.82 1.72 -9.13
N ASN A 165 -9.06 0.81 -9.72
CA ASN A 165 -8.75 0.84 -11.15
C ASN A 165 -10.00 0.66 -12.02
N LEU A 166 -10.91 -0.22 -11.62
CA LEU A 166 -12.19 -0.41 -12.30
C LEU A 166 -13.05 0.85 -12.25
N ILE A 167 -13.18 1.48 -11.07
CA ILE A 167 -13.93 2.74 -10.92
C ILE A 167 -13.27 3.85 -11.74
N HIS A 168 -11.93 3.94 -11.72
CA HIS A 168 -11.19 4.94 -12.49
C HIS A 168 -11.46 4.85 -13.99
N ARG A 169 -11.47 3.63 -14.56
CA ARG A 169 -11.81 3.39 -15.97
C ARG A 169 -13.26 3.78 -16.27
N ARG A 170 -14.20 3.45 -15.38
CA ARG A 170 -15.61 3.85 -15.54
C ARG A 170 -15.78 5.37 -15.57
N VAL A 171 -15.09 6.08 -14.68
CA VAL A 171 -15.05 7.55 -14.66
C VAL A 171 -14.45 8.11 -15.96
N GLU A 172 -13.36 7.56 -16.47
CA GLU A 172 -12.78 7.98 -17.77
C GLU A 172 -13.75 7.84 -18.94
N VAL A 173 -14.44 6.70 -19.00
CA VAL A 173 -15.44 6.44 -20.04
C VAL A 173 -16.62 7.40 -19.91
N ALA A 174 -17.14 7.60 -18.71
CA ALA A 174 -18.26 8.51 -18.46
C ALA A 174 -17.93 9.96 -18.84
N ILE A 175 -16.75 10.45 -18.46
CA ILE A 175 -16.25 11.78 -18.84
C ILE A 175 -16.22 11.94 -20.37
N THR A 176 -15.74 10.92 -21.08
CA THR A 176 -15.66 10.93 -22.54
C THR A 176 -17.05 11.00 -23.17
N LYS A 177 -18.02 10.20 -22.67
CA LYS A 177 -19.40 10.20 -23.14
C LYS A 177 -20.10 11.54 -22.86
N ILE A 178 -20.01 12.05 -21.63
CA ILE A 178 -20.59 13.33 -21.22
C ILE A 178 -20.07 14.47 -22.10
N ARG A 179 -18.77 14.50 -22.40
CA ARG A 179 -18.17 15.50 -23.29
C ARG A 179 -18.73 15.41 -24.70
N ALA A 180 -18.86 14.21 -25.26
CA ALA A 180 -19.41 14.03 -26.60
C ALA A 180 -20.87 14.52 -26.67
N VAL A 181 -21.67 14.21 -25.64
CA VAL A 181 -23.05 14.68 -25.52
C VAL A 181 -23.12 16.20 -25.35
N ALA A 182 -22.26 16.79 -24.52
CA ALA A 182 -22.21 18.24 -24.28
C ALA A 182 -21.90 19.02 -25.56
N LYS A 183 -21.01 18.51 -26.42
CA LYS A 183 -20.72 19.15 -27.74
C LYS A 183 -21.96 19.25 -28.63
N ILE A 184 -22.82 18.24 -28.58
CA ILE A 184 -24.05 18.20 -29.39
C ILE A 184 -25.12 19.07 -28.73
N ALA A 185 -25.31 18.93 -27.42
CA ALA A 185 -26.33 19.64 -26.65
C ALA A 185 -26.11 21.15 -26.63
N PHE A 186 -24.85 21.59 -26.59
CA PHE A 186 -24.45 22.99 -26.49
C PHE A 186 -23.77 23.52 -27.77
N ARG A 187 -24.12 22.97 -28.94
CA ARG A 187 -23.53 23.35 -30.23
C ARG A 187 -23.61 24.86 -30.53
N ASN A 188 -24.65 25.53 -30.02
CA ASN A 188 -24.90 26.96 -30.19
C ASN A 188 -24.54 27.79 -28.95
N GLU A 189 -24.03 27.15 -27.89
CA GLU A 189 -23.68 27.76 -26.59
C GLU A 189 -22.18 27.50 -26.32
N PRO A 190 -21.27 28.23 -27.02
CA PRO A 190 -19.84 27.93 -27.00
C PRO A 190 -19.20 28.04 -25.62
N GLU A 191 -19.67 28.97 -24.78
CA GLU A 191 -19.16 29.17 -23.42
C GLU A 191 -19.36 27.93 -22.53
N ILE A 192 -20.54 27.29 -22.64
CA ILE A 192 -20.87 26.07 -21.88
C ILE A 192 -20.07 24.89 -22.41
N ARG A 193 -19.99 24.74 -23.73
CA ARG A 193 -19.14 23.71 -24.37
C ARG A 193 -17.68 23.82 -23.91
N ASP A 194 -17.15 25.03 -23.86
CA ASP A 194 -15.77 25.28 -23.48
C ASP A 194 -15.53 25.06 -21.98
N ALA A 195 -16.56 25.18 -21.13
CA ALA A 195 -16.51 24.79 -19.73
C ALA A 195 -16.35 23.26 -19.57
N PHE A 196 -17.11 22.46 -20.33
CA PHE A 196 -16.96 21.00 -20.36
C PHE A 196 -15.61 20.54 -20.92
N GLU A 197 -15.04 21.27 -21.89
CA GLU A 197 -13.69 21.00 -22.42
C GLU A 197 -12.58 21.33 -21.40
N ARG A 198 -12.72 22.44 -20.66
CA ARG A 198 -11.71 22.89 -19.67
C ARG A 198 -11.64 22.03 -18.42
N ALA A 199 -12.76 21.42 -18.01
CA ALA A 199 -12.83 20.57 -16.82
C ALA A 199 -12.02 19.25 -16.93
N ILE A 200 -11.41 18.97 -18.08
CA ILE A 200 -10.54 17.81 -18.30
C ILE A 200 -9.14 18.29 -18.66
N PRO A 201 -8.09 17.94 -17.88
CA PRO A 201 -6.72 18.22 -18.28
C PRO A 201 -6.43 17.47 -19.58
N ALA A 202 -5.86 18.17 -20.56
CA ALA A 202 -5.40 17.57 -21.80
C ALA A 202 -4.58 16.32 -21.47
N THR A 203 -5.06 15.15 -21.89
CA THR A 203 -4.30 13.90 -21.75
C THR A 203 -2.91 14.09 -22.38
N ARG A 204 -1.88 13.38 -21.90
CA ARG A 204 -0.54 13.45 -22.52
C ARG A 204 -0.57 13.23 -24.04
N ALA A 205 -1.52 12.44 -24.54
CA ALA A 205 -1.79 12.27 -25.97
C ALA A 205 -2.31 13.55 -26.66
N SER A 206 -3.25 14.27 -26.02
CA SER A 206 -3.77 15.57 -26.48
C SER A 206 -2.69 16.66 -26.46
N LEU A 207 -1.81 16.67 -25.44
CA LEU A 207 -0.68 17.61 -25.38
C LEU A 207 0.37 17.33 -26.48
N ARG A 208 0.60 16.05 -26.80
CA ARG A 208 1.53 15.64 -27.87
C ARG A 208 1.00 15.96 -29.26
N SER A 209 -0.32 15.82 -29.49
CA SER A 209 -0.94 16.21 -30.76
C SER A 209 -1.05 17.72 -30.94
N LYS A 210 -1.31 18.49 -29.86
CA LYS A 210 -1.26 19.96 -29.89
C LYS A 210 0.15 20.47 -30.23
N LYS A 211 1.19 19.87 -29.63
CA LYS A 211 2.59 20.22 -29.91
C LYS A 211 2.99 19.96 -31.36
N LYS A 212 2.49 18.86 -31.97
CA LYS A 212 2.74 18.55 -33.39
C LYS A 212 2.02 19.54 -34.33
N LYS A 213 0.78 19.92 -34.00
CA LYS A 213 0.00 20.89 -34.81
C LYS A 213 0.58 22.31 -34.75
N SER A 214 1.14 22.72 -33.61
CA SER A 214 1.82 24.02 -33.49
C SER A 214 3.18 24.07 -34.20
N SER A 215 3.87 22.94 -34.38
CA SER A 215 5.13 22.90 -35.14
C SER A 215 4.92 22.86 -36.65
N GLU A 216 3.83 22.27 -37.14
CA GLU A 216 3.49 22.25 -38.57
C GLU A 216 2.92 23.60 -39.06
N GLY A 217 2.21 24.36 -38.22
CA GLY A 217 1.67 25.67 -38.59
C GLY A 217 2.67 26.85 -38.53
N ALA A 218 3.88 26.63 -38.01
CA ALA A 218 4.93 27.65 -37.95
C ALA A 218 5.93 27.57 -39.13
N ALA A 219 5.75 26.60 -40.04
CA ALA A 219 6.65 26.34 -41.15
C ALA A 219 6.16 26.90 -42.51
N ASP A 220 5.05 27.63 -42.53
CA ASP A 220 4.40 28.06 -43.78
C ASP A 220 3.97 29.54 -43.74
N VAL A 221 4.96 30.42 -43.54
CA VAL A 221 4.87 31.83 -43.95
C VAL A 221 6.05 32.10 -44.88
N PRO A 222 5.85 32.07 -46.21
CA PRO A 222 6.84 32.60 -47.14
C PRO A 222 6.73 34.14 -47.19
N GLU A 223 7.89 34.80 -47.16
CA GLU A 223 8.08 36.21 -47.56
C GLU A 223 7.67 36.45 -49.01
#